data_AF-A0A6I3D072-F1
#
_entry.id   AF-A0A6I3D072-F1
#
_cell.length_a   1.000
_cell.length_b   1.000
_cell.length_c   1.000
_cell.angle_alpha   90.00
_cell.angle_beta   90.00
_cell.angle_gamma   90.00
#
_symmetry.space_group_name_H-M   'P 1'
#
loop_
_entity.id
_entity.type
_entity.pdbx_description
1 polymer ?
#
loop_
_entity_poly.entity_id
_entity_poly.type
_entity_poly.pdbx_seq_one_letter_code
_entity_poly.pdbx_strand_id
1 'polypeptide(L)'
;DRRYDPIWALCEEYEMPIVTHSGSAPREEYGDLLGIYVTEVTWWPARPMWFMLWSGVFERYPNLKFCATEGGCWWLPQLLWFWDRLWAGQKGSEKLGAGAFSGKVEMLPSEYIDRNCFTGLANVKRREMGQRYEIGIQNMLWGTDFPHPEGTWPNTHEWLKKTFYDIPIDESRVMLGLSAGDAFGFDMDALRKISEKVGPTPTDLGQLGEGRTAQDLTDRWAPVKEVGRHWLTGNDFPLIPQ
;
A
#
# COMPACT_ATOMS: atom_id res chain seq x y z
N ASP A 1 -15.63 -15.44 -7.55
CA ASP A 1 -16.05 -16.70 -8.20
C ASP A 1 -15.04 -17.78 -7.83
N ARG A 2 -15.50 -18.95 -7.34
CA ARG A 2 -14.63 -20.07 -6.95
C ARG A 2 -13.86 -20.66 -8.14
N ARG A 3 -14.25 -20.36 -9.39
CA ARG A 3 -13.52 -20.79 -10.58
C ARG A 3 -12.05 -20.37 -10.63
N TYR A 4 -11.68 -19.31 -9.90
CA TYR A 4 -10.30 -18.81 -9.84
C TYR A 4 -9.46 -19.46 -8.73
N ASP A 5 -10.07 -20.25 -7.84
CA ASP A 5 -9.37 -20.92 -6.73
C ASP A 5 -8.16 -21.75 -7.18
N PRO A 6 -8.17 -22.48 -8.31
CA PRO A 6 -6.97 -23.18 -8.78
C PRO A 6 -5.78 -22.24 -9.05
N ILE A 7 -6.03 -21.01 -9.49
CA ILE A 7 -4.97 -20.00 -9.71
C ILE A 7 -4.46 -19.50 -8.36
N TRP A 8 -5.35 -19.20 -7.41
CA TRP A 8 -4.97 -18.75 -6.07
C TRP A 8 -4.14 -19.79 -5.32
N ALA A 9 -4.55 -21.05 -5.40
CA ALA A 9 -3.83 -22.17 -4.79
C ALA A 9 -2.42 -22.30 -5.35
N LEU A 10 -2.26 -22.24 -6.68
CA LEU A 10 -0.95 -22.31 -7.33
C LEU A 10 -0.09 -21.09 -6.97
N CYS A 11 -0.64 -19.88 -7.02
CA CYS A 11 0.11 -18.67 -6.64
C CYS A 11 0.60 -18.75 -5.18
N GLU A 12 -0.20 -19.28 -4.27
CA GLU A 12 0.25 -19.50 -2.89
C GLU A 12 1.31 -20.61 -2.78
N GLU A 13 1.09 -21.76 -3.42
CA GLU A 13 2.02 -22.91 -3.40
C GLU A 13 3.41 -22.55 -3.91
N TYR A 14 3.49 -21.72 -4.95
CA TYR A 14 4.75 -21.27 -5.55
C TYR A 14 5.25 -19.93 -5.02
N GLU A 15 4.64 -19.41 -3.94
CA GLU A 15 5.01 -18.12 -3.33
C GLU A 15 5.07 -16.98 -4.35
N MET A 16 4.15 -16.99 -5.32
CA MET A 16 4.11 -16.07 -6.45
C MET A 16 3.06 -14.97 -6.20
N PRO A 17 3.48 -13.72 -5.92
CA PRO A 17 2.55 -12.63 -5.71
C PRO A 17 1.72 -12.34 -6.95
N ILE A 18 0.43 -12.08 -6.75
CA ILE A 18 -0.46 -11.63 -7.81
C ILE A 18 -0.35 -10.11 -7.90
N VAL A 19 0.00 -9.60 -9.08
CA VAL A 19 0.10 -8.16 -9.32
C VAL A 19 -0.92 -7.74 -10.37
N THR A 20 -1.72 -6.74 -10.04
CA THR A 20 -2.62 -6.06 -10.97
C THR A 20 -2.10 -4.66 -11.23
N HIS A 21 -2.06 -4.28 -12.51
CA HIS A 21 -1.45 -3.05 -12.97
C HIS A 21 -2.51 -2.07 -13.51
N SER A 22 -2.29 -0.78 -13.33
CA SER A 22 -3.13 0.26 -13.95
C SER A 22 -3.02 0.21 -15.48
N GLY A 23 -3.91 0.95 -16.15
CA GLY A 23 -3.99 1.01 -17.61
C GLY A 23 -4.89 -0.04 -18.27
N SER A 24 -5.05 -1.23 -17.67
CA SER A 24 -6.01 -2.24 -18.14
C SER A 24 -7.45 -1.92 -17.71
N ALA A 25 -8.08 -1.01 -18.45
CA ALA A 25 -9.46 -0.56 -18.27
C ALA A 25 -10.14 -0.41 -19.66
N PRO A 26 -11.48 -0.45 -19.77
CA PRO A 26 -12.20 -0.33 -21.04
C PRO A 26 -12.20 1.13 -21.53
N ARG A 27 -11.01 1.66 -21.83
CA ARG A 27 -10.78 3.06 -22.18
C ARG A 27 -11.66 3.49 -23.35
N GLU A 28 -11.84 2.61 -24.31
CA GLU A 28 -12.59 2.82 -25.54
C GLU A 28 -14.07 3.13 -25.26
N GLU A 29 -14.63 2.63 -24.15
CA GLU A 29 -16.02 2.91 -23.76
C GLU A 29 -16.25 4.37 -23.36
N TYR A 30 -15.20 5.12 -23.00
CA TYR A 30 -15.29 6.52 -22.58
C TYR A 30 -15.10 7.53 -23.73
N GLY A 31 -14.66 7.08 -24.91
CA GLY A 31 -14.40 7.98 -26.04
C GLY A 31 -13.42 9.10 -25.71
N ASP A 32 -13.82 10.35 -25.96
CA ASP A 32 -13.03 11.57 -25.69
C ASP A 32 -13.20 12.13 -24.27
N LEU A 33 -14.04 11.50 -23.44
CA LEU A 33 -14.33 11.91 -22.06
C LEU A 33 -13.24 11.44 -21.10
N LEU A 34 -12.00 11.87 -21.33
CA LEU A 34 -10.82 11.43 -20.57
C LEU A 34 -10.94 11.66 -19.07
N GLY A 35 -11.70 12.66 -18.61
CA GLY A 35 -11.95 12.90 -17.19
C GLY A 35 -12.62 11.72 -16.47
N ILE A 36 -13.50 10.99 -17.18
CA ILE A 36 -14.14 9.77 -16.63
C ILE A 36 -13.09 8.67 -16.56
N TYR A 37 -12.38 8.41 -17.65
CA TYR A 37 -11.33 7.39 -17.71
C TYR A 37 -10.28 7.56 -16.60
N VAL A 38 -9.71 8.76 -16.42
CA VAL A 38 -8.67 8.97 -15.41
C VAL A 38 -9.20 8.82 -13.98
N THR A 39 -10.49 9.06 -13.76
CA THR A 39 -11.13 8.85 -12.46
C THR A 39 -11.39 7.37 -12.20
N GLU A 40 -11.70 6.59 -13.24
CA GLU A 40 -12.06 5.18 -13.12
C GLU A 40 -10.88 4.22 -13.20
N VAL A 41 -9.87 4.52 -14.02
CA VAL A 41 -8.74 3.63 -14.31
C VAL A 41 -8.01 3.16 -13.05
N THR A 42 -7.92 4.03 -12.03
CA THR A 42 -7.28 3.73 -10.74
C THR A 42 -7.98 2.55 -10.02
N TRP A 43 -9.28 2.37 -10.22
CA TRP A 43 -10.05 1.32 -9.53
C TRP A 43 -9.95 -0.04 -10.20
N TRP A 44 -9.57 -0.12 -11.48
CA TRP A 44 -9.41 -1.39 -12.17
C TRP A 44 -8.33 -2.30 -11.59
N PRO A 45 -7.12 -1.81 -11.26
CA PRO A 45 -6.14 -2.61 -10.53
C PRO A 45 -6.50 -2.76 -9.04
N ALA A 46 -7.18 -1.80 -8.42
CA ALA A 46 -7.49 -1.88 -6.99
C ALA A 46 -8.63 -2.87 -6.68
N ARG A 47 -9.65 -2.97 -7.56
CA ARG A 47 -10.87 -3.71 -7.28
C ARG A 47 -10.74 -5.20 -6.98
N PRO A 48 -9.79 -5.94 -7.59
CA PRO A 48 -9.60 -7.34 -7.25
C PRO A 48 -9.26 -7.53 -5.77
N MET A 49 -8.59 -6.55 -5.13
CA MET A 49 -8.27 -6.58 -3.69
C MET A 49 -9.50 -6.82 -2.83
N TRP A 50 -10.54 -5.99 -2.98
CA TRP A 50 -11.74 -6.14 -2.16
C TRP A 50 -12.64 -7.28 -2.63
N PHE A 51 -12.58 -7.67 -3.90
CA PHE A 51 -13.24 -8.91 -4.34
C PHE A 51 -12.61 -10.14 -3.68
N MET A 52 -11.28 -10.20 -3.60
CA MET A 52 -10.56 -11.29 -2.93
C MET A 52 -10.83 -11.29 -1.43
N LEU A 53 -10.78 -10.13 -0.77
CA LEU A 53 -11.14 -9.96 0.64
C LEU A 53 -12.56 -10.47 0.92
N TRP A 54 -13.58 -9.85 0.33
CA TRP A 54 -14.97 -10.12 0.68
C TRP A 54 -15.50 -11.48 0.20
N SER A 55 -14.81 -12.12 -0.75
CA SER A 55 -15.09 -13.51 -1.13
C SER A 55 -14.27 -14.54 -0.35
N GLY A 56 -13.49 -14.11 0.64
CA GLY A 56 -12.70 -14.96 1.54
C GLY A 56 -11.55 -15.68 0.86
N VAL A 57 -10.98 -15.12 -0.21
CA VAL A 57 -9.78 -15.68 -0.85
C VAL A 57 -8.63 -15.70 0.15
N PHE A 58 -8.38 -14.58 0.84
CA PHE A 58 -7.33 -14.51 1.86
C PHE A 58 -7.62 -15.36 3.10
N GLU A 59 -8.89 -15.74 3.34
CA GLU A 59 -9.22 -16.71 4.38
C GLU A 59 -8.83 -18.13 3.98
N ARG A 60 -9.04 -18.49 2.71
CA ARG A 60 -8.68 -19.83 2.18
C ARG A 60 -7.19 -19.98 1.89
N TYR A 61 -6.53 -18.89 1.50
CA TYR A 61 -5.13 -18.84 1.08
C TYR A 61 -4.42 -17.75 1.89
N PRO A 62 -4.10 -18.02 3.17
CA PRO A 62 -3.60 -17.02 4.11
C PRO A 62 -2.20 -16.49 3.79
N ASN A 63 -1.40 -17.21 3.00
CA ASN A 63 -0.05 -16.81 2.59
C ASN A 63 -0.03 -16.13 1.21
N LEU A 64 -1.14 -16.18 0.46
CA LEU A 64 -1.25 -15.53 -0.84
C LEU A 64 -0.98 -14.02 -0.75
N LYS A 65 -0.09 -13.51 -1.60
CA LYS A 65 0.24 -12.08 -1.69
C LYS A 65 -0.44 -11.44 -2.90
N PHE A 66 -0.96 -10.23 -2.71
CA PHE A 66 -1.62 -9.44 -3.76
C PHE A 66 -1.08 -8.01 -3.77
N CYS A 67 -0.80 -7.45 -4.95
CA CYS A 67 -0.38 -6.06 -5.12
C CYS A 67 -1.18 -5.35 -6.21
N ALA A 68 -1.77 -4.21 -5.88
CA ALA A 68 -2.30 -3.27 -6.86
C ALA A 68 -1.26 -2.16 -7.12
N THR A 69 -0.72 -2.08 -8.34
CA THR A 69 0.35 -1.12 -8.68
C THR A 69 -0.11 -0.05 -9.67
N GLU A 70 0.63 1.07 -9.71
CA GLU A 70 0.39 2.22 -10.60
C GLU A 70 -0.98 2.92 -10.40
N GLY A 71 -1.69 2.62 -9.31
CA GLY A 71 -2.95 3.27 -8.92
C GLY A 71 -2.81 4.24 -7.74
N GLY A 72 -1.60 4.43 -7.22
CA GLY A 72 -1.38 5.08 -5.92
C GLY A 72 -2.04 4.32 -4.76
N CYS A 73 -1.98 4.91 -3.56
CA CYS A 73 -2.49 4.28 -2.33
C CYS A 73 -3.35 5.22 -1.47
N TRP A 74 -3.61 6.44 -1.96
CA TRP A 74 -4.35 7.49 -1.26
C TRP A 74 -5.80 7.13 -0.90
N TRP A 75 -6.36 6.16 -1.61
CA TRP A 75 -7.74 5.66 -1.43
C TRP A 75 -7.84 4.63 -0.30
N LEU A 76 -6.74 3.94 0.02
CA LEU A 76 -6.75 2.77 0.89
C LEU A 76 -7.13 3.09 2.35
N PRO A 77 -6.65 4.16 3.01
CA PRO A 77 -7.05 4.49 4.38
C PRO A 77 -8.58 4.59 4.56
N GLN A 78 -9.25 5.27 3.62
CA GLN A 78 -10.71 5.44 3.67
C GLN A 78 -11.45 4.11 3.47
N LEU A 79 -10.92 3.23 2.60
CA LEU A 79 -11.50 1.90 2.43
C LEU A 79 -11.29 1.02 3.66
N LEU A 80 -10.09 1.05 4.27
CA LEU A 80 -9.81 0.31 5.50
C LEU A 80 -10.73 0.75 6.64
N TRP A 81 -10.86 2.05 6.85
CA TRP A 81 -11.80 2.63 7.80
C TRP A 81 -13.24 2.15 7.54
N PHE A 82 -13.68 2.20 6.28
CA PHE A 82 -15.02 1.78 5.90
C PHE A 82 -15.22 0.28 6.12
N TRP A 83 -14.29 -0.55 5.69
CA TRP A 83 -14.37 -2.01 5.77
C TRP A 83 -14.33 -2.51 7.22
N ASP A 84 -13.42 -1.99 8.04
CA ASP A 84 -13.34 -2.37 9.47
C ASP A 84 -14.62 -2.01 10.21
N ARG A 85 -15.16 -0.80 9.98
CA ARG A 85 -16.45 -0.38 10.57
C ARG A 85 -17.62 -1.23 10.09
N LEU A 86 -17.62 -1.61 8.82
CA LEU A 86 -18.64 -2.47 8.23
C LEU A 86 -18.60 -3.86 8.86
N TRP A 87 -17.39 -4.43 8.99
CA TRP A 87 -17.15 -5.74 9.61
C TRP A 87 -17.50 -5.75 11.10
N ALA A 88 -17.12 -4.71 11.85
CA ALA A 88 -17.37 -4.57 13.28
C ALA A 88 -18.86 -4.39 13.66
N GLY A 89 -19.78 -4.38 12.70
CA GLY A 89 -21.20 -4.44 13.02
C GLY A 89 -21.82 -3.12 13.50
N GLN A 90 -21.26 -1.96 13.13
CA GLN A 90 -21.85 -0.65 13.51
C GLN A 90 -23.25 -0.48 12.89
N LYS A 91 -24.10 0.39 13.45
CA LYS A 91 -25.51 0.58 13.01
C LYS A 91 -25.77 0.60 11.49
N GLY A 92 -24.83 1.13 10.69
CA GLY A 92 -24.94 1.15 9.23
C GLY A 92 -24.89 -0.22 8.53
N SER A 93 -24.35 -1.25 9.20
CA SER A 93 -24.23 -2.62 8.69
C SER A 93 -25.36 -3.55 9.15
N GLU A 94 -26.27 -3.12 10.03
CA GLU A 94 -27.39 -3.94 10.53
C GLU A 94 -28.25 -4.50 9.38
N LYS A 95 -28.42 -3.73 8.30
CA LYS A 95 -29.14 -4.14 7.09
C LYS A 95 -28.52 -5.34 6.36
N LEU A 96 -27.26 -5.67 6.64
CA LEU A 96 -26.58 -6.81 6.02
C LEU A 96 -26.95 -8.14 6.70
N GLY A 97 -27.58 -8.09 7.88
CA GLY A 97 -27.95 -9.27 8.66
C GLY A 97 -26.81 -9.79 9.53
N ALA A 98 -27.17 -10.53 10.58
CA ALA A 98 -26.20 -11.17 11.46
C ALA A 98 -25.35 -12.19 10.67
N GLY A 99 -24.03 -12.14 10.85
CA GLY A 99 -23.11 -13.09 10.21
C GLY A 99 -22.91 -12.88 8.70
N ALA A 100 -23.21 -11.70 8.15
CA ALA A 100 -23.07 -11.40 6.72
C ALA A 100 -21.70 -11.80 6.13
N PHE A 101 -20.64 -11.71 6.94
CA PHE A 101 -19.26 -12.01 6.56
C PHE A 101 -18.74 -13.37 7.05
N SER A 102 -19.52 -14.11 7.84
CA SER A 102 -19.10 -15.39 8.42
C SER A 102 -18.74 -16.41 7.34
N GLY A 103 -17.68 -17.17 7.62
CA GLY A 103 -17.02 -18.14 6.74
C GLY A 103 -16.23 -17.51 5.59
N LYS A 104 -16.08 -16.18 5.56
CA LYS A 104 -15.39 -15.46 4.47
C LYS A 104 -14.38 -14.45 4.99
N VAL A 105 -14.73 -13.68 6.03
CA VAL A 105 -13.88 -12.65 6.63
C VAL A 105 -14.06 -12.74 8.14
N GLU A 106 -13.11 -13.40 8.82
CA GLU A 106 -13.12 -13.71 10.25
C GLU A 106 -12.22 -12.78 11.09
N MET A 107 -11.28 -12.08 10.43
CA MET A 107 -10.46 -11.02 11.02
C MET A 107 -10.95 -9.63 10.56
N LEU A 108 -10.42 -8.56 11.15
CA LEU A 108 -10.63 -7.22 10.59
C LEU A 108 -10.12 -7.18 9.15
N PRO A 109 -10.86 -6.56 8.21
CA PRO A 109 -10.38 -6.28 6.86
C PRO A 109 -8.97 -5.72 6.80
N SER A 110 -8.63 -4.76 7.66
CA SER A 110 -7.27 -4.21 7.74
C SER A 110 -6.20 -5.21 8.14
N GLU A 111 -6.51 -6.23 8.94
CA GLU A 111 -5.58 -7.32 9.29
C GLU A 111 -5.30 -8.23 8.08
N TYR A 112 -6.30 -8.49 7.22
CA TYR A 112 -6.05 -9.17 5.95
C TYR A 112 -5.18 -8.33 5.02
N ILE A 113 -5.41 -7.01 4.95
CA ILE A 113 -4.58 -6.13 4.12
C ILE A 113 -3.13 -6.15 4.61
N ASP A 114 -2.89 -6.03 5.92
CA ASP A 114 -1.54 -6.11 6.49
C ASP A 114 -0.83 -7.43 6.24
N ARG A 115 -1.57 -8.54 6.22
CA ARG A 115 -1.00 -9.88 6.01
C ARG A 115 -0.78 -10.20 4.53
N ASN A 116 -1.70 -9.80 3.66
CA ASN A 116 -1.79 -10.33 2.29
C ASN A 116 -1.56 -9.29 1.20
N CYS A 117 -1.71 -7.99 1.47
CA CYS A 117 -1.86 -7.00 0.42
C CYS A 117 -0.79 -5.91 0.44
N PHE A 118 -0.49 -5.44 -0.77
CA PHE A 118 0.43 -4.35 -1.03
C PHE A 118 -0.16 -3.36 -2.04
N THR A 119 0.38 -2.15 -2.05
CA THR A 119 0.12 -1.14 -3.08
C THR A 119 1.43 -0.64 -3.67
N GLY A 120 1.49 -0.58 -5.00
CA GLY A 120 2.63 -0.03 -5.72
C GLY A 120 2.59 1.49 -5.75
N LEU A 121 3.68 2.10 -5.30
CA LEU A 121 3.86 3.54 -5.15
C LEU A 121 4.61 4.13 -6.36
N ALA A 122 3.95 4.16 -7.52
CA ALA A 122 4.45 4.95 -8.65
C ALA A 122 4.26 6.45 -8.32
N ASN A 123 5.34 7.23 -8.37
CA ASN A 123 5.29 8.71 -8.23
C ASN A 123 4.64 9.22 -6.95
N VAL A 124 4.82 8.49 -5.86
CA VAL A 124 4.22 8.80 -4.56
C VAL A 124 4.59 10.19 -4.04
N LYS A 125 3.62 10.85 -3.43
CA LYS A 125 3.74 12.22 -2.93
C LYS A 125 3.61 12.26 -1.40
N ARG A 126 3.86 13.45 -0.86
CA ARG A 126 3.78 13.74 0.57
C ARG A 126 2.43 13.40 1.21
N ARG A 127 1.33 13.53 0.44
CA ARG A 127 -0.01 13.21 0.94
C ARG A 127 -0.12 11.74 1.33
N GLU A 128 0.33 10.82 0.48
CA GLU A 128 0.30 9.40 0.79
C GLU A 128 1.28 9.03 1.91
N MET A 129 2.46 9.65 1.96
CA MET A 129 3.42 9.44 3.05
C MET A 129 2.86 9.84 4.41
N GLY A 130 2.01 10.86 4.47
CA GLY A 130 1.28 11.25 5.67
C GLY A 130 0.30 10.19 6.17
N GLN A 131 -0.20 9.33 5.28
CA GLN A 131 -1.20 8.29 5.58
C GLN A 131 -0.59 6.91 5.83
N ARG A 132 0.75 6.78 5.78
CA ARG A 132 1.44 5.47 5.80
C ARG A 132 1.12 4.58 7.01
N TYR A 133 0.82 5.17 8.16
CA TYR A 133 0.45 4.41 9.36
C TYR A 133 -0.99 3.87 9.31
N GLU A 134 -1.89 4.52 8.54
CA GLU A 134 -3.22 3.97 8.27
C GLU A 134 -3.14 2.86 7.20
N ILE A 135 -2.28 3.05 6.19
CA ILE A 135 -2.02 2.10 5.10
C ILE A 135 -1.31 0.83 5.61
N GLY A 136 -0.38 1.00 6.56
CA GLY A 136 0.63 0.00 6.91
C GLY A 136 1.89 0.23 6.07
N ILE A 137 2.98 0.65 6.71
CA ILE A 137 4.25 0.99 6.03
C ILE A 137 4.76 -0.19 5.21
N GLN A 138 4.62 -1.40 5.74
CA GLN A 138 5.04 -2.62 5.09
C GLN A 138 4.24 -2.93 3.81
N ASN A 139 3.04 -2.38 3.67
CA ASN A 139 2.15 -2.60 2.52
C ASN A 139 2.44 -1.63 1.36
N MET A 140 3.41 -0.74 1.50
CA MET A 140 3.73 0.31 0.52
C MET A 140 5.02 -0.05 -0.24
N LEU A 141 4.89 -0.41 -1.52
CA LEU A 141 6.02 -0.86 -2.35
C LEU A 141 6.42 0.23 -3.35
N TRP A 142 7.57 0.86 -3.16
CA TRP A 142 8.05 1.86 -4.11
C TRP A 142 8.56 1.28 -5.43
N GLY A 143 8.28 1.99 -6.52
CA GLY A 143 8.76 1.69 -7.87
C GLY A 143 8.95 2.96 -8.70
N THR A 144 9.90 2.94 -9.64
CA THR A 144 10.22 4.10 -10.48
C THR A 144 9.20 4.36 -11.59
N ASP A 145 8.49 3.32 -12.00
CA ASP A 145 7.61 3.28 -13.16
C ASP A 145 8.34 3.64 -14.47
N PHE A 146 9.60 3.21 -14.59
CA PHE A 146 10.38 3.42 -15.81
C PHE A 146 9.85 2.52 -16.96
N PRO A 147 9.73 3.03 -18.21
CA PRO A 147 10.12 4.35 -18.70
C PRO A 147 8.95 5.35 -18.83
N HIS A 148 7.86 5.16 -18.09
CA HIS A 148 6.64 5.94 -18.27
C HIS A 148 6.88 7.44 -17.96
N PRO A 149 6.30 8.37 -18.75
CA PRO A 149 6.44 9.82 -18.51
C PRO A 149 5.92 10.30 -17.16
N GLU A 150 4.91 9.62 -16.62
CA GLU A 150 4.38 9.86 -15.28
C GLU A 150 5.38 9.48 -14.20
N GLY A 151 6.26 8.50 -14.47
CA GLY A 151 7.32 7.94 -13.63
C GLY A 151 8.34 8.96 -13.12
N THR A 152 9.26 8.50 -12.27
CA THR A 152 10.23 9.39 -11.60
C THR A 152 11.51 9.62 -12.39
N TRP A 153 11.81 8.78 -13.38
CA TRP A 153 13.01 8.89 -14.20
C TRP A 153 12.93 10.11 -15.15
N PRO A 154 14.03 10.88 -15.38
CA PRO A 154 15.41 10.72 -14.89
C PRO A 154 15.72 11.39 -13.56
N ASN A 155 14.72 11.99 -12.90
CA ASN A 155 14.91 12.80 -11.69
C ASN A 155 14.56 12.05 -10.40
N THR A 156 14.76 10.72 -10.38
CA THR A 156 14.31 9.85 -9.28
C THR A 156 14.85 10.29 -7.91
N HIS A 157 16.13 10.67 -7.82
CA HIS A 157 16.73 11.12 -6.55
C HIS A 157 16.05 12.40 -6.01
N GLU A 158 15.81 13.39 -6.87
CA GLU A 158 15.13 14.63 -6.48
C GLU A 158 13.69 14.39 -6.06
N TRP A 159 13.01 13.43 -6.71
CA TRP A 159 11.66 13.02 -6.31
C TRP A 159 11.66 12.37 -4.92
N LEU A 160 12.56 11.41 -4.70
CA LEU A 160 12.69 10.73 -3.41
C LEU A 160 13.05 11.70 -2.29
N LYS A 161 13.99 12.63 -2.52
CA LYS A 161 14.34 13.68 -1.56
C LYS A 161 13.12 14.52 -1.18
N LYS A 162 12.35 15.01 -2.14
CA LYS A 162 11.13 15.81 -1.87
C LYS A 162 10.06 15.05 -1.09
N THR A 163 9.99 13.73 -1.24
CA THR A 163 8.95 12.92 -0.60
C THR A 163 9.37 12.36 0.77
N PHE A 164 10.64 11.97 0.94
CA PHE A 164 11.13 11.20 2.11
C PHE A 164 11.99 11.99 3.09
N TYR A 165 12.30 13.28 2.85
CA TYR A 165 13.27 14.05 3.65
C TYR A 165 13.03 14.12 5.16
N ASP A 166 11.79 13.97 5.62
CA ASP A 166 11.44 13.97 7.04
C ASP A 166 10.88 12.62 7.53
N ILE A 167 10.87 11.59 6.68
CA ILE A 167 10.39 10.26 7.06
C ILE A 167 11.50 9.55 7.86
N PRO A 168 11.20 8.80 8.94
CA PRO A 168 12.19 8.01 9.66
C PRO A 168 12.96 7.06 8.72
N ILE A 169 14.27 6.92 8.95
CA ILE A 169 15.19 6.23 8.03
C ILE A 169 14.83 4.75 7.87
N ASP A 170 14.48 4.10 8.98
CA ASP A 170 14.02 2.71 9.00
C ASP A 170 12.72 2.53 8.21
N GLU A 171 11.75 3.43 8.37
CA GLU A 171 10.49 3.41 7.63
C GLU A 171 10.69 3.65 6.13
N SER A 172 11.60 4.57 5.76
CA SER A 172 11.99 4.77 4.36
C SER A 172 12.59 3.51 3.74
N ARG A 173 13.45 2.79 4.47
CA ARG A 173 14.03 1.52 3.97
C ARG A 173 12.98 0.46 3.72
N VAL A 174 11.98 0.36 4.61
CA VAL A 174 10.86 -0.57 4.44
C VAL A 174 10.14 -0.31 3.12
N MET A 175 9.68 0.93 2.91
CA MET A 175 8.91 1.28 1.71
C MET A 175 9.72 1.29 0.42
N LEU A 176 11.01 1.67 0.49
CA LEU A 176 11.88 1.77 -0.70
C LEU A 176 12.44 0.43 -1.17
N GLY A 177 12.38 -0.64 -0.38
CA GLY A 177 12.88 -1.93 -0.84
C GLY A 177 12.68 -3.14 0.05
N LEU A 178 12.69 -3.02 1.38
CA LEU A 178 12.61 -4.23 2.23
C LEU A 178 11.27 -4.95 2.09
N SER A 179 10.16 -4.21 2.03
CA SER A 179 8.84 -4.81 1.81
C SER A 179 8.72 -5.51 0.47
N ALA A 180 9.32 -4.96 -0.59
CA ALA A 180 9.32 -5.61 -1.90
C ALA A 180 10.19 -6.88 -1.85
N GLY A 181 11.33 -6.83 -1.17
CA GLY A 181 12.18 -7.98 -0.93
C GLY A 181 11.44 -9.14 -0.27
N ASP A 182 10.68 -8.85 0.80
CA ASP A 182 9.83 -9.83 1.50
C ASP A 182 8.70 -10.34 0.60
N ALA A 183 7.94 -9.42 0.00
CA ALA A 183 6.76 -9.76 -0.80
C ALA A 183 7.10 -10.67 -2.00
N PHE A 184 8.24 -10.44 -2.66
CA PHE A 184 8.66 -11.17 -3.87
C PHE A 184 9.73 -12.25 -3.60
N GLY A 185 10.11 -12.48 -2.34
CA GLY A 185 11.10 -13.51 -1.98
C GLY A 185 12.49 -13.27 -2.54
N PHE A 186 12.93 -12.01 -2.65
CA PHE A 186 14.26 -11.69 -3.18
C PHE A 186 15.39 -11.98 -2.19
N ASP A 187 16.54 -12.41 -2.71
CA ASP A 187 17.78 -12.51 -1.94
C ASP A 187 18.30 -11.11 -1.57
N MET A 188 18.00 -10.70 -0.34
CA MET A 188 18.35 -9.38 0.17
C MET A 188 19.85 -9.18 0.37
N ASP A 189 20.62 -10.24 0.58
CA ASP A 189 22.08 -10.14 0.71
C ASP A 189 22.75 -9.97 -0.65
N ALA A 190 22.20 -10.59 -1.70
CA ALA A 190 22.59 -10.34 -3.07
C ALA A 190 22.25 -8.90 -3.50
N LEU A 191 21.02 -8.44 -3.23
CA LEU A 191 20.58 -7.09 -3.59
C LEU A 191 21.33 -6.00 -2.82
N ARG A 192 21.71 -6.24 -1.57
CA ARG A 192 22.47 -5.29 -0.74
C ARG A 192 23.75 -4.81 -1.44
N LYS A 193 24.47 -5.72 -2.11
CA LYS A 193 25.72 -5.41 -2.84
C LYS A 193 25.51 -4.42 -3.98
N ILE A 194 24.29 -4.36 -4.53
CA ILE A 194 23.90 -3.42 -5.58
C ILE A 194 23.38 -2.14 -4.94
N SER A 195 22.47 -2.24 -3.97
CA SER A 195 21.88 -1.06 -3.31
C SER A 195 22.91 -0.18 -2.61
N GLU A 196 23.98 -0.76 -2.06
CA GLU A 196 25.09 0.02 -1.46
C GLU A 196 25.85 0.87 -2.50
N LYS A 197 25.78 0.52 -3.78
CA LYS A 197 26.45 1.25 -4.86
C LYS A 197 25.57 2.31 -5.51
N VAL A 198 24.27 2.03 -5.67
CA VAL A 198 23.36 2.86 -6.48
C VAL A 198 22.14 3.38 -5.72
N GLY A 199 21.86 2.86 -4.52
CA GLY A 199 20.73 3.29 -3.71
C GLY A 199 20.98 4.64 -3.05
N PRO A 200 19.93 5.45 -2.82
CA PRO A 200 20.07 6.72 -2.12
C PRO A 200 20.43 6.50 -0.65
N THR A 201 21.31 7.36 -0.12
CA THR A 201 21.63 7.40 1.30
C THR A 201 20.65 8.31 2.06
N PRO A 202 20.56 8.20 3.40
CA PRO A 202 19.75 9.14 4.19
C PRO A 202 20.15 10.61 3.99
N THR A 203 21.44 10.88 3.75
CA THR A 203 21.94 12.23 3.44
C THR A 203 21.45 12.70 2.08
N ASP A 204 21.46 11.83 1.05
CA ASP A 204 20.95 12.17 -0.29
C ASP A 204 19.46 12.55 -0.24
N LEU A 205 18.70 11.85 0.60
CA LEU A 205 17.27 12.13 0.82
C LEU A 205 17.02 13.35 1.72
N GLY A 206 18.05 13.98 2.29
CA GLY A 206 17.91 15.12 3.21
C GLY A 206 17.36 14.73 4.59
N GLN A 207 17.45 13.46 4.97
CA GLN A 207 17.02 12.94 6.27
C GLN A 207 18.06 13.25 7.37
N LEU A 208 19.35 13.32 7.01
CA LEU A 208 20.45 13.67 7.91
C LEU A 208 21.17 14.93 7.41
N GLY A 209 21.56 15.83 8.32
CA GLY A 209 22.26 17.09 8.01
C GLY A 209 21.80 18.28 8.86
N GLU A 210 22.45 19.44 8.76
CA GLU A 210 22.07 20.73 9.40
C GLU A 210 21.53 20.63 10.86
N GLY A 211 22.12 19.77 11.69
CA GLY A 211 21.69 19.58 13.08
C GLY A 211 20.47 18.66 13.28
N ARG A 212 19.89 18.11 12.21
CA ARG A 212 18.87 17.05 12.26
C ARG A 212 19.52 15.68 12.41
N THR A 213 19.02 14.94 13.39
CA THR A 213 19.38 13.57 13.71
C THR A 213 18.29 12.59 13.28
N ALA A 214 18.60 11.29 13.30
CA ALA A 214 17.59 10.26 13.07
C ALA A 214 16.49 10.27 14.14
N GLN A 215 16.83 10.62 15.38
CA GLN A 215 15.87 10.69 16.48
C GLN A 215 14.85 11.81 16.24
N ASP A 216 15.28 12.96 15.71
CA ASP A 216 14.36 14.07 15.38
C ASP A 216 13.29 13.65 14.36
N LEU A 217 13.64 12.77 13.40
CA LEU A 217 12.69 12.21 12.44
C LEU A 217 11.68 11.30 13.14
N THR A 218 12.16 10.41 14.01
CA THR A 218 11.32 9.50 14.78
C THR A 218 10.36 10.28 15.69
N ASP A 219 10.86 11.27 16.44
CA ASP A 219 10.07 12.08 17.36
C ASP A 219 9.01 12.91 16.63
N ARG A 220 9.36 13.47 15.46
CA ARG A 220 8.42 14.23 14.60
C ARG A 220 7.19 13.40 14.22
N TRP A 221 7.35 12.11 13.96
CA TRP A 221 6.28 11.23 13.50
C TRP A 221 5.66 10.35 14.58
N ALA A 222 6.26 10.29 15.77
CA ALA A 222 5.78 9.44 16.86
C ALA A 222 4.29 9.64 17.21
N PRO A 223 3.75 10.88 17.32
CA PRO A 223 2.33 11.07 17.58
C PRO A 223 1.42 10.52 16.47
N VAL A 224 1.85 10.67 15.21
CA VAL A 224 1.10 10.16 14.05
C VAL A 224 1.11 8.64 14.01
N LYS A 225 2.26 8.04 14.37
CA LYS A 225 2.42 6.59 14.49
C LYS A 225 1.54 6.00 15.59
N GLU A 226 1.48 6.66 16.74
CA GLU A 226 0.64 6.28 17.87
C GLU A 226 -0.85 6.30 17.50
N VAL A 227 -1.29 7.34 16.77
CA VAL A 227 -2.67 7.41 16.29
C VAL A 227 -2.98 6.33 15.25
N GLY A 228 -2.08 6.12 14.29
CA GLY A 228 -2.20 5.10 13.25
C GLY A 228 -3.59 5.06 12.61
N ARG A 229 -4.20 3.87 12.59
CA ARG A 229 -5.62 3.70 12.25
C ARG A 229 -6.50 4.25 13.38
N HIS A 230 -6.75 5.55 13.33
CA HIS A 230 -7.45 6.31 14.38
C HIS A 230 -8.76 5.65 14.85
N TRP A 231 -9.51 5.02 13.92
CA TRP A 231 -10.75 4.30 14.22
C TRP A 231 -10.60 3.02 15.06
N LEU A 232 -9.37 2.53 15.27
CA LEU A 232 -9.03 1.39 16.13
C LEU A 232 -8.30 1.80 17.41
N THR A 233 -7.82 3.04 17.50
CA THR A 233 -7.00 3.52 18.65
C THR A 233 -7.77 4.45 19.59
N GLY A 234 -9.06 4.69 19.33
CA GLY A 234 -9.89 5.60 20.12
C GLY A 234 -9.68 7.08 19.79
N ASN A 235 -8.99 7.37 18.69
CA ASN A 235 -8.82 8.74 18.18
C ASN A 235 -9.88 9.06 17.12
N ASP A 236 -10.42 10.27 17.15
CA ASP A 236 -11.46 10.68 16.19
C ASP A 236 -10.91 10.96 14.79
N PHE A 237 -9.66 11.41 14.68
CA PHE A 237 -9.05 11.90 13.44
C PHE A 237 -7.61 11.41 13.27
N PRO A 238 -7.11 11.31 12.03
CA PRO A 238 -5.68 11.16 11.80
C PRO A 238 -4.92 12.45 12.20
N LEU A 239 -3.65 12.29 12.54
CA LEU A 239 -2.75 13.42 12.78
C LEU A 239 -1.83 13.68 11.58
N ILE A 240 -1.32 14.91 11.50
CA ILE A 240 -0.19 15.27 10.65
C ILE A 240 0.97 15.71 11.54
N PRO A 241 2.22 15.43 11.16
CA PRO A 241 3.37 15.87 11.96
C PRO A 241 3.42 17.39 11.97
N GLN A 242 3.69 17.97 13.15
CA GLN A 242 3.82 19.42 13.33
C GLN A 242 5.13 19.96 12.75
#